data_AF-A0A2H6ABT5-F1
#
_entry.id   AF-A0A2H6ABT5-F1
#
_cell.length_a   1.000
_cell.length_b   1.000
_cell.length_c   1.000
_cell.angle_alpha   90.00
_cell.angle_beta   90.00
_cell.angle_gamma   90.00
#
_symmetry.space_group_name_H-M   'P 1'
#
loop_
_entity.id
_entity.type
_entity.pdbx_description
1 polymer ?
#
loop_
_entity_poly.entity_id
_entity_poly.type
_entity_poly.pdbx_seq_one_letter_code
_entity_poly.pdbx_strand_id
1 'polypeptide(L)'
;MKRFHFPLETLLRIARYRQRLAEWHQGRAFRQWWQARQQLLALYQHGLALSYTAAERLHRPEHAPPDGPGKVGVSPACLASPHAAVDSVFWFLLSEHVSVLHRIEELARSQEAHERQVWEQAQQQRLAATRQVETLQWLRNQALAAFRRELGLYEQQARDEAALRAWSPTDSHCSSTQTDFPLPVAASRLAGIPDYLGEGEL
;
A
#
# COMPACT_ATOMS: atom_id res chain seq x y z
N MET A 1 -15.85 38.99 -2.21
CA MET A 1 -16.00 37.90 -3.21
C MET A 1 -15.89 36.55 -2.50
N LYS A 2 -16.98 35.78 -2.42
CA LYS A 2 -16.94 34.42 -1.82
C LYS A 2 -16.19 33.51 -2.80
N ARG A 3 -15.07 32.93 -2.35
CA ARG A 3 -14.31 31.96 -3.15
C ARG A 3 -15.19 30.72 -3.32
N PHE A 4 -15.52 30.34 -4.55
CA PHE A 4 -16.22 29.08 -4.81
C PHE A 4 -15.36 27.94 -4.26
N HIS A 5 -15.82 27.32 -3.17
CA HIS A 5 -15.20 26.12 -2.63
C HIS A 5 -15.77 24.93 -3.36
N PHE A 6 -14.93 24.32 -4.19
CA PHE A 6 -15.30 23.15 -4.95
C PHE A 6 -15.20 21.93 -4.02
N PRO A 7 -16.29 21.25 -3.62
CA PRO A 7 -16.22 20.11 -2.70
C PRO A 7 -15.31 18.99 -3.22
N LEU A 8 -15.21 18.86 -4.56
CA LEU A 8 -14.27 17.97 -5.24
C LEU A 8 -12.79 18.29 -4.97
N GLU A 9 -12.42 19.55 -4.69
CA GLU A 9 -11.04 19.87 -4.33
C GLU A 9 -10.66 19.35 -2.93
N THR A 10 -11.58 19.44 -1.96
CA THR A 10 -11.37 18.86 -0.63
C THR A 10 -11.23 17.34 -0.73
N LEU A 11 -12.11 16.68 -1.49
CA LEU A 11 -12.04 15.24 -1.73
C LEU A 11 -10.72 14.84 -2.41
N LEU A 12 -10.27 15.59 -3.41
CA LEU A 12 -8.98 15.36 -4.07
C LEU A 12 -7.79 15.49 -3.12
N ARG A 13 -7.79 16.47 -2.21
CA ARG A 13 -6.74 16.63 -1.21
C ARG A 13 -6.69 15.42 -0.27
N ILE A 14 -7.85 14.98 0.22
CA ILE A 14 -7.96 13.80 1.08
C ILE A 14 -7.50 12.54 0.33
N ALA A 15 -7.93 12.37 -0.92
CA ALA A 15 -7.54 11.21 -1.74
C ALA A 15 -6.03 11.16 -2.01
N ARG A 16 -5.40 12.30 -2.34
CA ARG A 16 -3.93 12.39 -2.51
C ARG A 16 -3.18 12.10 -1.22
N TYR A 17 -3.71 12.53 -0.08
CA TYR A 17 -3.13 12.18 1.22
C TYR A 17 -3.19 10.67 1.47
N ARG A 18 -4.34 10.03 1.21
CA ARG A 18 -4.50 8.57 1.30
C ARG A 18 -3.58 7.82 0.35
N GLN A 19 -3.39 8.32 -0.88
CA GLN A 19 -2.44 7.74 -1.83
C GLN A 19 -1.01 7.75 -1.27
N ARG A 20 -0.56 8.89 -0.73
CA ARG A 20 0.79 8.99 -0.12
C ARG A 20 0.96 8.06 1.07
N LEU A 21 -0.07 7.93 1.92
CA LEU A 21 -0.05 6.96 3.02
C LEU A 21 0.07 5.53 2.49
N ALA A 22 -0.70 5.16 1.46
CA ALA A 22 -0.63 3.83 0.86
C ALA A 22 0.75 3.55 0.24
N GLU A 23 1.38 4.54 -0.42
CA GLU A 23 2.76 4.44 -0.92
C GLU A 23 3.77 4.23 0.22
N TRP A 24 3.62 4.95 1.33
CA TRP A 24 4.46 4.76 2.51
C TRP A 24 4.29 3.37 3.13
N HIS A 25 3.05 2.89 3.27
CA HIS A 25 2.75 1.55 3.77
C HIS A 25 3.32 0.46 2.85
N GLN A 26 3.19 0.60 1.53
CA GLN A 26 3.80 -0.31 0.56
C GLN A 26 5.33 -0.35 0.74
N GLY A 27 5.98 0.80 0.86
CA GLY A 27 7.43 0.89 1.05
C GLY A 27 7.90 0.31 2.39
N ARG A 28 7.07 0.38 3.44
CA ARG A 28 7.35 -0.29 4.72
C ARG A 28 7.22 -1.81 4.59
N ALA A 29 6.09 -2.30 4.07
CA ALA A 29 5.84 -3.73 3.89
C ALA A 29 6.91 -4.39 3.00
N PHE A 30 7.31 -3.73 1.91
CA PHE A 30 8.39 -4.20 1.04
C PHE A 30 9.70 -4.40 1.81
N ARG A 31 10.08 -3.43 2.67
CA ARG A 31 11.30 -3.53 3.47
C ARG A 31 11.24 -4.67 4.49
N GLN A 32 10.08 -4.88 5.11
CA GLN A 32 9.87 -5.98 6.06
C GLN A 32 9.97 -7.34 5.36
N TRP A 33 9.28 -7.52 4.24
CA TRP A 33 9.40 -8.72 3.41
C TRP A 33 10.84 -8.97 2.95
N TRP A 34 11.52 -7.91 2.47
CA TRP A 34 12.91 -8.03 2.05
C TRP A 34 13.84 -8.47 3.18
N GLN A 35 13.67 -7.91 4.38
CA GLN A 35 14.42 -8.32 5.57
C GLN A 35 14.17 -9.79 5.92
N ALA A 36 12.91 -10.24 5.94
CA ALA A 36 12.56 -11.64 6.20
C ALA A 36 13.20 -12.57 5.16
N ARG A 37 13.18 -12.18 3.88
CA ARG A 37 13.84 -12.93 2.81
C ARG A 37 15.36 -13.01 2.99
N GLN A 38 16.01 -11.93 3.41
CA GLN A 38 17.45 -11.94 3.69
C GLN A 38 17.79 -12.85 4.88
N GLN A 39 16.96 -12.87 5.93
CA GLN A 39 17.13 -13.78 7.06
C GLN A 39 17.04 -15.24 6.63
N LEU A 40 16.07 -15.58 5.78
CA LEU A 40 15.91 -16.93 5.24
C LEU A 40 17.13 -17.35 4.40
N LEU A 41 17.65 -16.47 3.55
CA LEU A 41 18.87 -16.73 2.79
C LEU A 41 20.09 -16.96 3.69
N ALA A 42 20.22 -16.18 4.77
CA ALA A 42 21.29 -16.36 5.75
C ALA A 42 21.19 -17.71 6.48
N LEU A 43 19.98 -18.13 6.85
CA LEU A 43 19.74 -19.45 7.46
C LEU A 43 20.10 -20.59 6.50
N TYR A 44 19.74 -20.46 5.23
CA TYR A 44 20.11 -21.44 4.20
C TYR A 44 21.62 -21.53 4.02
N GLN A 45 22.32 -20.39 3.95
CA GLN A 45 23.79 -20.35 3.87
C GLN A 45 24.45 -20.99 5.09
N HIS A 46 23.91 -20.77 6.29
CA HIS A 46 24.39 -21.40 7.51
C HIS A 46 24.18 -22.92 7.49
N GLY A 47 23.02 -23.39 7.02
CA GLY A 47 22.76 -24.81 6.80
C GLY A 47 23.76 -25.46 5.83
N LEU A 48 24.10 -24.78 4.74
CA LEU A 48 25.13 -25.22 3.80
C LEU A 48 26.51 -25.27 4.46
N ALA A 49 26.91 -24.23 5.20
CA ALA A 49 28.19 -24.19 5.91
C ALA A 49 28.34 -25.39 6.86
N LEU A 50 27.28 -25.73 7.60
CA LEU A 50 27.28 -26.92 8.47
C LEU A 50 27.44 -28.22 7.69
N SER A 51 26.75 -28.35 6.55
CA SER A 51 26.90 -29.54 5.69
C SER A 51 28.34 -29.71 5.18
N TYR A 52 29.03 -28.62 4.85
CA TYR A 52 30.45 -28.65 4.49
C TYR A 52 31.33 -29.09 5.66
N THR A 53 31.12 -28.54 6.86
CA THR A 53 31.91 -28.95 8.04
C THR A 53 31.69 -30.42 8.41
N ALA A 54 30.48 -30.95 8.22
CA ALA A 54 30.19 -32.37 8.43
C ALA A 54 30.87 -33.26 7.38
N ALA A 55 30.85 -32.85 6.10
CA ALA A 55 31.51 -33.56 5.02
C ALA A 55 33.04 -33.59 5.19
N GLU A 56 33.66 -32.47 5.57
CA GLU A 56 35.10 -32.39 5.87
C GLU A 56 35.52 -33.37 6.97
N ARG A 57 34.68 -33.52 8.01
CA ARG A 57 34.95 -34.43 9.13
C ARG A 57 34.79 -35.91 8.75
N LEU A 58 33.86 -36.23 7.84
CA LEU A 58 33.69 -37.58 7.29
C LEU A 58 34.86 -38.00 6.38
N HIS A 59 35.43 -37.06 5.63
CA HIS A 59 36.55 -37.31 4.72
C HIS A 59 37.93 -37.25 5.40
N ARG A 60 37.99 -37.08 6.72
CA ARG A 60 39.26 -37.04 7.46
C ARG A 60 39.90 -38.45 7.47
N PRO A 61 41.18 -38.59 7.11
CA PRO A 61 41.83 -39.89 6.93
C PRO A 61 41.97 -40.74 8.22
N GLU A 62 41.72 -40.17 9.41
CA GLU A 62 41.65 -40.90 10.68
C GLU A 62 40.41 -41.83 10.80
N HIS A 63 39.45 -41.72 9.87
CA HIS A 63 38.25 -42.57 9.78
C HIS A 63 38.24 -43.50 8.56
N ALA A 64 39.33 -43.53 7.78
CA ALA A 64 39.47 -44.54 6.73
C ALA A 64 39.50 -45.94 7.39
N PRO A 65 38.64 -46.89 6.98
CA PRO A 65 38.81 -48.27 7.40
C PRO A 65 40.22 -48.70 6.98
N PRO A 66 41.02 -49.34 7.86
CA PRO A 66 42.36 -49.77 7.49
C PRO A 66 42.25 -50.71 6.28
N ASP A 67 42.86 -50.31 5.16
CA ASP A 67 42.95 -51.12 3.95
C ASP A 67 43.57 -52.48 4.27
N GLY A 68 42.72 -53.50 4.28
CA GLY A 68 43.11 -54.88 4.47
C GLY A 68 41.90 -55.80 4.30
N PRO A 69 41.88 -56.68 3.28
CA PRO A 69 40.78 -57.61 3.11
C PRO A 69 40.83 -58.64 4.25
N GLY A 70 39.81 -58.63 5.12
CA GLY A 70 39.46 -59.84 5.88
C GLY A 70 39.61 -59.84 7.40
N LYS A 71 39.61 -58.70 8.12
CA LYS A 71 39.45 -58.72 9.59
C LYS A 71 38.42 -57.72 10.09
N VAL A 72 37.16 -58.16 10.07
CA VAL A 72 36.08 -57.58 10.90
C VAL A 72 36.36 -57.99 12.35
N GLY A 73 37.20 -57.21 13.01
CA GLY A 73 37.38 -57.24 14.45
C GLY A 73 37.47 -55.79 14.89
N VAL A 74 36.33 -55.16 15.16
CA VAL A 74 36.29 -53.86 15.83
C VAL A 74 36.87 -54.10 17.23
N SER A 75 38.17 -53.84 17.39
CA SER A 75 38.82 -53.97 18.68
C SER A 75 38.16 -52.97 19.64
N PRO A 76 37.67 -53.39 20.82
CA PRO A 76 37.03 -52.50 21.79
C PRO A 76 37.94 -51.37 22.28
N ALA A 77 39.25 -51.43 21.98
CA ALA A 77 40.21 -50.35 22.22
C ALA A 77 39.98 -49.10 21.36
N CYS A 78 39.37 -49.22 20.16
CA CYS A 78 39.05 -48.04 19.33
C CYS A 78 37.85 -47.24 19.87
N LEU A 79 36.97 -47.88 20.66
CA LEU A 79 35.85 -47.23 21.35
C LEU A 79 36.29 -46.48 22.61
N ALA A 80 37.50 -46.75 23.13
CA ALA A 80 38.10 -46.07 24.28
C ALA A 80 39.06 -44.93 23.89
N SER A 81 39.16 -44.62 22.59
CA SER A 81 39.93 -43.47 22.12
C SER A 81 39.22 -42.17 22.53
N PRO A 82 39.92 -41.17 23.11
CA PRO A 82 39.33 -39.87 23.40
C PRO A 82 38.71 -39.22 22.14
N HIS A 83 39.18 -39.59 20.95
CA HIS A 83 38.61 -39.15 19.68
C HIS A 83 37.20 -39.71 19.43
N ALA A 84 36.92 -40.98 19.80
CA ALA A 84 35.59 -41.59 19.63
C ALA A 84 34.53 -40.93 20.54
N ALA A 85 34.92 -40.53 21.76
CA ALA A 85 34.07 -39.76 22.66
C ALA A 85 33.80 -38.35 22.12
N VAL A 86 34.82 -37.68 21.53
CA VAL A 86 34.66 -36.35 20.93
C VAL A 86 33.81 -36.38 19.66
N ASP A 87 33.94 -37.42 18.83
CA ASP A 87 33.16 -37.54 17.59
C ASP A 87 31.69 -37.87 17.86
N SER A 88 31.39 -38.72 18.85
CA SER A 88 30.00 -38.99 19.25
C SER A 88 29.30 -37.73 19.79
N VAL A 89 30.00 -36.91 20.59
CA VAL A 89 29.49 -35.60 21.04
C VAL A 89 29.28 -34.63 19.87
N PHE A 90 30.20 -34.61 18.90
CA PHE A 90 30.03 -33.77 17.70
C PHE A 90 28.79 -34.15 16.89
N TRP A 91 28.61 -35.44 16.58
CA TRP A 91 27.47 -35.90 15.78
C TRP A 91 26.14 -35.70 16.50
N PHE A 92 26.12 -35.88 17.82
CA PHE A 92 24.95 -35.56 18.65
C PHE A 92 24.59 -34.07 18.56
N LEU A 93 25.55 -33.16 18.86
CA LEU A 93 25.32 -31.73 18.80
C LEU A 93 24.96 -31.25 17.39
N LEU A 94 25.55 -31.84 16.35
CA LEU A 94 25.19 -31.55 14.97
C LEU A 94 23.73 -31.93 14.70
N SER A 95 23.28 -33.10 15.16
CA SER A 95 21.89 -33.54 14.98
C SER A 95 20.89 -32.63 15.69
N GLU A 96 21.18 -32.20 16.92
CA GLU A 96 20.37 -31.23 17.65
C GLU A 96 20.33 -29.89 16.92
N HIS A 97 21.50 -29.39 16.50
CA HIS A 97 21.61 -28.11 15.80
C HIS A 97 20.87 -28.12 14.46
N VAL A 98 20.96 -29.20 13.68
CA VAL A 98 20.20 -29.37 12.43
C VAL A 98 18.69 -29.38 12.71
N SER A 99 18.23 -30.05 13.77
CA SER A 99 16.81 -30.06 14.14
C SER A 99 16.29 -28.67 14.51
N VAL A 100 17.06 -27.90 15.28
CA VAL A 100 16.73 -26.53 15.66
C VAL A 100 16.73 -25.61 14.44
N LEU A 101 17.74 -25.73 13.57
CA LEU A 101 17.81 -24.94 12.34
C LEU A 101 16.66 -25.23 11.40
N HIS A 102 16.27 -26.49 11.24
CA HIS A 102 15.12 -26.85 10.43
C HIS A 102 13.85 -26.17 10.95
N ARG A 103 13.64 -26.16 12.27
CA ARG A 103 12.49 -25.50 12.88
C ARG A 103 12.52 -23.98 12.69
N ILE A 104 13.69 -23.35 12.85
CA ILE A 104 13.85 -21.91 12.61
C ILE A 104 13.60 -21.57 11.14
N GLU A 105 14.04 -22.42 10.21
CA GLU A 105 13.81 -22.25 8.77
C GLU A 105 12.32 -22.35 8.41
N GLU A 106 11.59 -23.31 8.98
CA GLU A 106 10.13 -23.40 8.81
C GLU A 106 9.42 -22.13 9.27
N LEU A 107 9.78 -21.62 10.46
CA LEU A 107 9.23 -20.39 11.00
C LEU A 107 9.58 -19.20 10.10
N ALA A 108 10.83 -19.08 9.66
CA ALA A 108 11.28 -18.03 8.75
C ALA A 108 10.56 -18.08 7.39
N ARG A 109 10.29 -19.27 6.84
CA ARG A 109 9.49 -19.46 5.61
C ARG A 109 8.06 -18.99 5.79
N SER A 110 7.41 -19.37 6.90
CA SER A 110 6.05 -18.91 7.20
C SER A 110 5.99 -17.38 7.39
N GLN A 111 7.00 -16.79 8.02
CA GLN A 111 7.12 -15.35 8.18
C GLN A 111 7.32 -14.64 6.83
N GLU A 112 8.22 -15.13 5.98
CA GLU A 112 8.46 -14.56 4.64
C GLU A 112 7.18 -14.60 3.79
N ALA A 113 6.45 -15.72 3.82
CA ALA A 113 5.18 -15.87 3.11
C ALA A 113 4.11 -14.89 3.64
N HIS A 114 4.02 -14.71 4.95
CA HIS A 114 3.11 -13.75 5.56
C HIS A 114 3.45 -12.31 5.16
N GLU A 115 4.72 -11.89 5.30
CA GLU A 115 5.16 -10.54 4.93
C GLU A 115 4.99 -10.27 3.43
N ARG A 116 5.20 -11.29 2.59
CA ARG A 116 4.91 -11.21 1.16
C ARG A 116 3.44 -10.93 0.89
N GLN A 117 2.53 -11.63 1.56
CA GLN A 117 1.09 -11.41 1.43
C GLN A 117 0.70 -9.99 1.88
N VAL A 118 1.28 -9.51 2.99
CA VAL A 118 1.07 -8.13 3.48
C VAL A 118 1.54 -7.10 2.45
N TRP A 119 2.71 -7.31 1.83
CA TRP A 119 3.21 -6.45 0.77
C TRP A 119 2.32 -6.44 -0.47
N GLU A 120 1.85 -7.61 -0.92
CA GLU A 120 0.93 -7.73 -2.05
C GLU A 120 -0.40 -7.01 -1.78
N GLN A 121 -0.95 -7.13 -0.56
CA GLN A 121 -2.14 -6.38 -0.15
C GLN A 121 -1.90 -4.87 -0.13
N ALA A 122 -0.76 -4.41 0.41
CA ALA A 122 -0.41 -2.99 0.42
C ALA A 122 -0.25 -2.43 -1.01
N GLN A 123 0.29 -3.22 -1.93
CA GLN A 123 0.36 -2.86 -3.35
C GLN A 123 -1.02 -2.71 -3.97
N GLN A 124 -1.95 -3.64 -3.72
CA GLN A 124 -3.33 -3.55 -4.19
C GLN A 124 -4.04 -2.30 -3.64
N GLN A 125 -3.85 -2.00 -2.36
CA GLN A 125 -4.41 -0.80 -1.72
C GLN A 125 -3.87 0.49 -2.36
N ARG A 126 -2.56 0.56 -2.65
CA ARG A 126 -1.98 1.70 -3.37
C ARG A 126 -2.64 1.87 -4.73
N LEU A 127 -2.76 0.79 -5.51
CA LEU A 127 -3.37 0.86 -6.84
C LEU A 127 -4.82 1.35 -6.77
N ALA A 128 -5.59 0.88 -5.79
CA ALA A 128 -6.95 1.37 -5.56
C ALA A 128 -6.98 2.88 -5.22
N ALA A 129 -6.07 3.34 -4.35
CA ALA A 129 -5.97 4.76 -4.00
C ALA A 129 -5.56 5.63 -5.20
N THR A 130 -4.63 5.18 -6.05
CA THR A 130 -4.24 5.88 -7.28
C THR A 130 -5.42 6.01 -8.23
N ARG A 131 -6.17 4.93 -8.47
CA ARG A 131 -7.37 4.95 -9.31
C ARG A 131 -8.42 5.93 -8.78
N GLN A 132 -8.61 6.01 -7.46
CA GLN A 132 -9.52 6.99 -6.85
C GLN A 132 -9.08 8.44 -7.09
N VAL A 133 -7.78 8.72 -7.04
CA VAL A 133 -7.26 10.06 -7.34
C VAL A 133 -7.47 10.41 -8.81
N GLU A 134 -7.21 9.47 -9.72
CA GLU A 134 -7.43 9.65 -11.16
C GLU A 134 -8.90 9.91 -11.49
N THR A 135 -9.83 9.15 -10.91
CA THR A 135 -11.27 9.35 -11.14
C THR A 135 -11.74 10.70 -10.62
N LEU A 136 -11.32 11.11 -9.42
CA LEU A 136 -11.64 12.44 -8.88
C LEU A 136 -11.02 13.56 -9.71
N GLN A 137 -9.82 13.36 -10.25
CA GLN A 137 -9.16 14.35 -11.09
C GLN A 137 -9.88 14.51 -12.43
N TRP A 138 -10.35 13.41 -13.01
CA TRP A 138 -11.18 13.41 -14.20
C TRP A 138 -12.51 14.12 -13.96
N LEU A 139 -13.22 13.80 -12.86
CA LEU A 139 -14.47 14.48 -12.47
C LEU A 139 -14.27 15.99 -12.28
N ARG A 140 -13.17 16.40 -11.65
CA ARG A 140 -12.81 17.81 -11.52
C ARG A 140 -12.65 18.48 -12.89
N ASN A 141 -11.96 17.84 -13.82
CA ASN A 141 -11.75 18.41 -15.15
C ASN A 141 -13.06 18.53 -15.92
N GLN A 142 -13.96 17.53 -15.81
CA GLN A 142 -15.29 17.60 -16.41
C GLN A 142 -16.12 18.74 -15.83
N ALA A 143 -16.14 18.88 -14.52
CA ALA A 143 -16.94 19.90 -13.88
C ALA A 143 -16.40 21.32 -14.15
N LEU A 144 -15.08 21.49 -14.25
CA LEU A 144 -14.47 22.74 -14.73
C LEU A 144 -14.84 23.05 -16.18
N ALA A 145 -14.88 22.03 -17.06
CA ALA A 145 -15.30 22.21 -18.44
C ALA A 145 -16.78 22.60 -18.54
N ALA A 146 -17.66 21.97 -17.76
CA ALA A 146 -19.08 22.32 -17.68
C ALA A 146 -19.29 23.75 -17.18
N PHE A 147 -18.62 24.13 -16.09
CA PHE A 147 -18.69 25.48 -15.54
C PHE A 147 -18.23 26.55 -16.54
N ARG A 148 -17.15 26.29 -17.29
CA ARG A 148 -16.69 27.21 -18.35
C ARG A 148 -17.71 27.37 -19.47
N ARG A 149 -18.42 26.29 -19.84
CA ARG A 149 -19.48 26.36 -20.85
C ARG A 149 -20.65 27.19 -20.36
N GLU A 150 -21.10 26.98 -19.12
CA GLU A 150 -22.18 27.77 -18.51
C GLU A 150 -21.82 29.25 -18.43
N LEU A 151 -20.62 29.59 -17.96
CA LEU A 151 -20.14 30.97 -17.95
C LEU A 151 -20.15 31.60 -19.35
N GLY A 152 -19.69 30.87 -20.37
CA GLY A 152 -19.72 31.34 -21.75
C GLY A 152 -21.14 31.62 -22.25
N LEU A 153 -22.11 30.77 -21.90
CA LEU A 153 -23.52 30.97 -22.23
C LEU A 153 -24.11 32.19 -21.51
N TYR A 154 -23.83 32.37 -20.22
CA TYR A 154 -24.27 33.54 -19.47
C TYR A 154 -23.67 34.85 -20.02
N GLU A 155 -22.39 34.83 -20.39
CA GLU A 155 -21.72 36.00 -21.00
C GLU A 155 -22.30 36.32 -22.38
N GLN A 156 -22.61 35.31 -23.21
CA GLN A 156 -23.28 35.50 -24.49
C GLN A 156 -24.68 36.07 -24.31
N GLN A 157 -25.49 35.48 -23.43
CA GLN A 157 -26.82 35.97 -23.13
C GLN A 157 -26.80 37.42 -22.63
N ALA A 158 -25.86 37.78 -21.74
CA ALA A 158 -25.72 39.15 -21.27
C ALA A 158 -25.35 40.14 -22.39
N ARG A 159 -24.52 39.72 -23.37
CA ARG A 159 -24.17 40.53 -24.54
C ARG A 159 -25.37 40.68 -25.49
N ASP A 160 -26.10 39.60 -25.71
CA ASP A 160 -27.29 39.61 -26.57
C ASP A 160 -28.39 40.48 -25.97
N GLU A 161 -28.65 40.37 -24.66
CA GLU A 161 -29.58 41.25 -23.94
C GLU A 161 -29.15 42.73 -24.01
N ALA A 162 -27.85 43.02 -23.87
CA ALA A 162 -27.34 44.38 -24.00
C ALA A 162 -27.49 44.92 -25.43
N ALA A 163 -27.23 44.09 -26.45
CA ALA A 163 -27.44 44.44 -27.85
C ALA A 163 -28.93 44.70 -28.14
N LEU A 164 -29.83 43.84 -27.65
CA LEU A 164 -31.28 44.02 -27.79
C LEU A 164 -31.76 45.34 -27.16
N ARG A 165 -31.26 45.71 -25.97
CA ARG A 165 -31.58 47.01 -25.35
C ARG A 165 -31.02 48.20 -26.13
N ALA A 166 -29.85 48.05 -26.75
CA ALA A 166 -29.26 49.10 -27.58
C ALA A 166 -29.97 49.26 -28.93
N TRP A 167 -30.57 48.19 -29.45
CA TRP A 167 -31.28 48.16 -30.74
C TRP A 167 -32.79 48.37 -30.58
N SER A 168 -33.34 48.17 -29.39
CA SER A 168 -34.72 48.57 -29.10
C SER A 168 -34.79 50.10 -29.28
N PRO A 169 -35.60 50.60 -30.21
CA PRO A 169 -35.78 52.03 -30.36
C PRO A 169 -36.41 52.49 -29.04
N THR A 170 -35.67 53.29 -28.29
CA THR A 170 -36.29 54.10 -27.26
C THR A 170 -37.12 55.12 -28.03
N ASP A 171 -38.42 54.82 -28.16
CA ASP A 171 -39.45 55.84 -28.31
C ASP A 171 -39.30 56.78 -27.12
N SER A 172 -38.47 57.80 -27.31
CA SER A 172 -38.37 58.93 -26.41
C SER A 172 -39.54 59.87 -26.67
N HIS A 173 -40.72 59.52 -26.16
CA HIS A 173 -41.74 60.50 -25.79
C HIS A 173 -42.53 60.05 -24.56
N CYS A 174 -42.35 60.81 -23.48
CA CYS A 174 -43.27 61.03 -22.36
C CYS A 174 -44.03 59.83 -21.75
N SER A 175 -43.69 59.49 -20.50
CA SER A 175 -44.65 59.68 -19.40
C SER A 175 -44.01 59.42 -18.05
N SER A 176 -44.38 60.30 -17.13
CA SER A 176 -44.11 60.30 -15.71
C SER A 176 -44.71 59.08 -14.98
N THR A 177 -44.22 58.92 -13.76
CA THR A 177 -44.79 58.28 -12.57
C THR A 177 -44.50 56.80 -12.32
N GLN A 178 -43.99 56.61 -11.10
CA GLN A 178 -44.31 55.56 -10.13
C GLN A 178 -43.41 54.32 -10.00
N THR A 179 -42.66 54.37 -8.89
CA THR A 179 -42.57 53.39 -7.79
C THR A 179 -42.01 52.00 -8.05
N ASP A 180 -40.89 51.74 -7.37
CA ASP A 180 -40.63 50.59 -6.50
C ASP A 180 -41.28 49.27 -6.89
N PHE A 181 -40.49 48.37 -7.48
CA PHE A 181 -40.67 46.92 -7.29
C PHE A 181 -39.34 46.21 -7.03
N PRO A 182 -39.36 45.16 -6.19
CA PRO A 182 -38.20 44.62 -5.51
C PRO A 182 -37.46 43.58 -6.36
N LEU A 183 -36.20 43.36 -6.01
CA LEU A 183 -35.39 42.22 -6.44
C LEU A 183 -36.19 40.91 -6.33
N PRO A 184 -36.25 40.05 -7.37
CA PRO A 184 -36.90 38.77 -7.24
C PRO A 184 -36.02 37.81 -6.44
N VAL A 185 -36.68 37.18 -5.48
CA VAL A 185 -36.27 36.05 -4.65
C VAL A 185 -35.80 34.89 -5.53
N ALA A 186 -34.52 34.87 -5.90
CA ALA A 186 -33.91 33.74 -6.61
C ALA A 186 -32.64 33.20 -5.90
N ALA A 187 -32.44 33.56 -4.63
CA ALA A 187 -31.31 33.08 -3.83
C ALA A 187 -31.64 31.90 -2.88
N SER A 188 -32.87 31.36 -2.90
CA SER A 188 -33.30 30.37 -1.87
C SER A 188 -33.63 28.97 -2.38
N ARG A 189 -33.26 28.60 -3.61
CA ARG A 189 -33.45 27.23 -4.11
C ARG A 189 -32.13 26.53 -4.42
N LEU A 190 -31.28 26.35 -3.42
CA LEU A 190 -30.23 25.31 -3.40
C LEU A 190 -29.76 24.99 -1.96
N ALA A 191 -30.67 25.07 -0.98
CA ALA A 191 -30.52 24.45 0.33
C ALA A 191 -31.61 23.39 0.49
N GLY A 192 -31.57 22.39 -0.39
CA GLY A 192 -32.32 21.15 -0.24
C GLY A 192 -31.41 20.09 0.34
N ILE A 193 -31.21 20.12 1.65
CA ILE A 193 -30.83 18.95 2.45
C ILE A 193 -31.87 18.92 3.58
N PRO A 194 -32.54 17.77 3.81
CA PRO A 194 -33.70 17.70 4.70
C PRO A 194 -33.33 17.98 6.16
N ASP A 195 -34.18 18.76 6.82
CA ASP A 195 -34.28 18.85 8.26
C ASP A 195 -34.69 17.47 8.81
N TYR A 196 -33.73 16.75 9.39
CA TYR A 196 -34.01 15.76 10.43
C TYR A 196 -33.64 16.40 11.77
N LEU A 197 -34.58 17.18 12.31
CA LEU A 197 -34.70 17.43 13.73
C LEU A 197 -36.06 16.86 14.15
N GLY A 198 -36.04 15.60 14.57
CA GLY A 198 -37.02 15.13 15.54
C GLY A 198 -36.51 15.56 16.91
N GLU A 199 -37.14 16.60 17.46
CA GLU A 199 -37.14 16.86 18.88
C GLU A 199 -37.85 15.71 19.62
N GLY A 200 -37.48 15.49 20.88
CA GLY A 200 -38.48 15.16 21.88
C GLY A 200 -38.31 13.84 22.64
N GLU A 201 -37.79 14.01 23.85
CA GLU A 201 -38.30 13.42 25.10
C GLU A 201 -37.86 12.00 25.52
N LEU A 202 -37.29 11.99 26.75
CA LEU A 202 -37.05 10.90 27.72
C LEU A 202 -35.85 9.97 27.49
#